data_AF-M3B8Q0-F1
#
_entry.id   AF-M3B8Q0-F1
#
_cell.length_a   1.000
_cell.length_b   1.000
_cell.length_c   1.000
_cell.angle_alpha   90.00
_cell.angle_beta   90.00
_cell.angle_gamma   90.00
#
_symmetry.space_group_name_H-M   'P 1'
#
loop_
_entity.id
_entity.type
_entity.pdbx_description
1 polymer ?
#
loop_
_entity_poly.entity_id
_entity_poly.type
_entity_poly.pdbx_seq_one_letter_code
_entity_poly.pdbx_strand_id
1 'polypeptide(L)'
;SAATLVFAALAAAAPAPVSDIEKRQAVNDGVILNYALTLEHLENAFYKQGLAQISAEDFYKATGDKMFYNNLKEISKDEQTHVTFLSGALTAAGVTPTQPCTYSFGFKDASTFLAIANVLEGVGVSAYLGAARYIMNKDYLTAAGSILTVEARHSAYLRENQSPAQSPFPAAFDIPLDFDEVYSLAAQFIKSCPASNPKLPVVAFPAITVSPAGVAKPGDKLSFTVAKSVDAKAAYFITSMGPVSAQLSGSGKDYTVVVPSGAQPGQEYVVLTKDSNKPTDDNIVAGPAVVQVA
;
A
#
# COMPACT_ATOMS: atom_id res chain seq x y z
N SER A 1 -23.92 50.07 -13.21
CA SER A 1 -24.46 48.88 -13.88
C SER A 1 -23.77 47.65 -13.33
N ALA A 2 -24.55 46.67 -12.86
CA ALA A 2 -24.11 45.55 -12.03
C ALA A 2 -23.23 44.55 -12.79
N ALA A 3 -22.20 44.04 -12.11
CA ALA A 3 -21.37 42.94 -12.58
C ALA A 3 -22.10 41.60 -12.36
N THR A 4 -22.34 40.86 -13.43
CA THR A 4 -22.96 39.54 -13.40
C THR A 4 -21.93 38.50 -12.97
N LEU A 5 -22.02 38.05 -11.72
CA LEU A 5 -21.33 36.85 -11.23
C LEU A 5 -22.04 35.61 -11.80
N VAL A 6 -21.36 34.90 -12.71
CA VAL A 6 -21.80 33.57 -13.18
C VAL A 6 -21.36 32.55 -12.13
N PHE A 7 -22.28 32.10 -11.29
CA PHE A 7 -22.07 30.91 -10.46
C PHE A 7 -22.12 29.68 -11.37
N ALA A 8 -20.98 29.02 -11.55
CA ALA A 8 -20.93 27.68 -12.13
C ALA A 8 -21.65 26.73 -11.15
N ALA A 9 -22.71 26.07 -11.61
CA ALA A 9 -23.38 25.03 -10.85
C ALA A 9 -22.40 23.87 -10.63
N LEU A 10 -22.11 23.53 -9.37
CA LEU A 10 -21.46 22.26 -9.04
C LEU A 10 -22.41 21.14 -9.47
N ALA A 11 -22.00 20.36 -10.48
CA ALA A 11 -22.64 19.09 -10.77
C ALA A 11 -22.47 18.20 -9.54
N ALA A 12 -23.58 17.82 -8.91
CA ALA A 12 -23.58 16.82 -7.85
C ALA A 12 -23.10 15.50 -8.46
N ALA A 13 -21.89 15.07 -8.10
CA ALA A 13 -21.42 13.72 -8.41
C ALA A 13 -22.39 12.73 -7.74
N ALA A 14 -22.95 11.81 -8.53
CA ALA A 14 -23.78 10.74 -7.99
C ALA A 14 -22.95 9.91 -7.00
N PRO A 15 -23.47 9.56 -5.82
CA PRO A 15 -22.75 8.67 -4.91
C PRO A 15 -22.48 7.35 -5.63
N ALA A 16 -21.21 6.92 -5.63
CA ALA A 16 -20.84 5.61 -6.10
C ALA A 16 -21.64 4.54 -5.33
N PRO A 17 -22.07 3.44 -5.97
CA PRO A 17 -22.79 2.38 -5.27
C PRO A 17 -21.89 1.85 -4.15
N VAL A 18 -22.34 2.05 -2.92
CA VAL A 18 -21.74 1.41 -1.73
C VAL A 18 -21.99 -0.07 -1.89
N SER A 19 -20.94 -0.84 -2.19
CA SER A 19 -21.00 -2.30 -2.19
C SER A 19 -21.56 -2.77 -0.85
N ASP A 20 -22.51 -3.71 -0.88
CA ASP A 20 -23.08 -4.32 0.32
C ASP A 20 -21.95 -4.71 1.29
N ILE A 21 -22.03 -4.19 2.51
CA ILE A 21 -21.12 -4.58 3.59
C ILE A 21 -21.49 -6.02 3.94
N GLU A 22 -20.83 -6.99 3.31
CA GLU A 22 -20.83 -8.35 3.80
C GLU A 22 -20.34 -8.31 5.25
N LYS A 23 -21.24 -8.61 6.18
CA LYS A 23 -20.91 -8.78 7.60
C LYS A 23 -19.95 -9.98 7.71
N ARG A 24 -18.65 -9.73 7.62
CA ARG A 24 -17.66 -10.65 8.20
C ARG A 24 -17.90 -10.63 9.71
N GLN A 25 -18.56 -11.66 10.23
CA GLN A 25 -18.43 -12.01 11.64
C GLN A 25 -16.95 -12.37 11.90
N ALA A 26 -16.10 -11.39 12.28
CA ALA A 26 -14.85 -11.59 13.05
C ALA A 26 -13.96 -10.33 13.25
N VAL A 27 -14.07 -9.26 12.44
CA VAL A 27 -13.14 -8.12 12.54
C VAL A 27 -13.72 -7.06 13.47
N ASN A 28 -13.05 -6.81 14.61
CA ASN A 28 -13.37 -5.69 15.51
C ASN A 28 -12.24 -4.66 15.52
N ASP A 29 -12.48 -3.50 16.13
CA ASP A 29 -11.50 -2.41 16.15
C ASP A 29 -10.14 -2.81 16.74
N GLY A 30 -10.12 -3.68 17.76
CA GLY A 30 -8.86 -4.17 18.34
C GLY A 30 -8.05 -5.03 17.36
N VAL A 31 -8.72 -5.78 16.48
CA VAL A 31 -8.06 -6.51 15.38
C VAL A 31 -7.52 -5.53 14.34
N ILE A 32 -8.32 -4.51 13.97
CA ILE A 32 -7.91 -3.50 12.97
C ILE A 32 -6.71 -2.69 13.47
N LEU A 33 -6.72 -2.26 14.74
CA LEU A 33 -5.62 -1.53 15.34
C LEU A 33 -4.34 -2.38 15.44
N ASN A 34 -4.45 -3.68 15.76
CA ASN A 34 -3.30 -4.58 15.74
C ASN A 34 -2.78 -4.86 14.31
N TYR A 35 -3.69 -4.88 13.33
CA TYR A 35 -3.32 -4.96 11.92
C TYR A 35 -2.52 -3.72 11.51
N ALA A 36 -3.01 -2.52 11.80
CA ALA A 36 -2.29 -1.28 11.53
C ALA A 36 -0.94 -1.27 12.26
N LEU A 37 -0.90 -1.60 13.55
CA LEU A 37 0.35 -1.66 14.33
C LEU A 37 1.37 -2.65 13.76
N THR A 38 0.91 -3.73 13.10
CA THR A 38 1.82 -4.67 12.43
C THR A 38 2.54 -4.01 11.25
N LEU A 39 1.85 -3.16 10.49
CA LEU A 39 2.42 -2.41 9.37
C LEU A 39 3.35 -1.30 9.88
N GLU A 40 2.93 -0.57 10.91
CA GLU A 40 3.74 0.49 11.54
C GLU A 40 5.06 -0.04 12.12
N HIS A 41 5.05 -1.24 12.72
CA HIS A 41 6.30 -1.87 13.17
C HIS A 41 7.23 -2.23 12.01
N LEU A 42 6.68 -2.58 10.85
CA LEU A 42 7.45 -2.88 9.64
C LEU A 42 8.10 -1.61 9.09
N GLU A 43 7.34 -0.52 8.95
CA GLU A 43 7.83 0.77 8.45
C GLU A 43 8.85 1.41 9.42
N ASN A 44 8.54 1.45 10.72
CA ASN A 44 9.48 1.90 11.74
C ASN A 44 10.81 1.10 11.70
N ALA A 45 10.74 -0.22 11.52
CA ALA A 45 11.94 -1.04 11.38
C ALA A 45 12.69 -0.76 10.07
N PHE A 46 11.98 -0.56 8.96
CA PHE A 46 12.54 -0.24 7.66
C PHE A 46 13.35 1.06 7.71
N TYR A 47 12.76 2.16 8.20
CA TYR A 47 13.45 3.45 8.26
C TYR A 47 14.63 3.46 9.21
N LYS A 48 14.50 2.85 10.39
CA LYS A 48 15.63 2.72 11.33
C LYS A 48 16.79 1.94 10.72
N GLN A 49 16.50 0.86 10.00
CA GLN A 49 17.54 0.08 9.32
C GLN A 49 18.21 0.89 8.21
N GLY A 50 17.43 1.60 7.38
CA GLY A 50 17.96 2.47 6.33
C GLY A 50 18.88 3.57 6.88
N LEU A 51 18.42 4.31 7.89
CA LEU A 51 19.18 5.38 8.53
C LEU A 51 20.45 4.87 9.25
N ALA A 52 20.44 3.63 9.72
CA ALA A 52 21.62 3.02 10.35
C ALA A 52 22.65 2.50 9.33
N GLN A 53 22.22 2.12 8.12
CA GLN A 53 23.06 1.42 7.14
C GLN A 53 23.51 2.31 5.97
N ILE A 54 22.77 3.37 5.65
CA ILE A 54 23.01 4.22 4.50
C ILE A 54 23.38 5.63 4.97
N SER A 55 24.50 6.15 4.45
CA SER A 55 24.98 7.47 4.85
C SER A 55 24.15 8.60 4.25
N ALA A 56 24.15 9.76 4.91
CA ALA A 56 23.52 10.97 4.38
C ALA A 56 24.08 11.37 2.99
N GLU A 57 25.37 11.12 2.76
CA GLU A 57 26.03 11.39 1.47
C GLU A 57 25.50 10.45 0.36
N ASP A 58 25.23 9.18 0.66
CA ASP A 58 24.71 8.25 -0.34
C ASP A 58 23.24 8.56 -0.68
N PHE A 59 22.45 9.00 0.30
CA PHE A 59 21.11 9.53 0.04
C PHE A 59 21.14 10.80 -0.81
N TYR A 60 22.06 11.72 -0.54
CA TYR A 60 22.24 12.90 -1.37
C TYR A 60 22.64 12.54 -2.81
N LYS A 61 23.52 11.55 -3.01
CA LYS A 61 23.88 11.07 -4.36
C LYS A 61 22.68 10.47 -5.10
N ALA A 62 21.79 9.77 -4.40
CA ALA A 62 20.64 9.12 -5.01
C ALA A 62 19.52 10.12 -5.38
N THR A 63 19.33 11.17 -4.57
CA THR A 63 18.18 12.11 -4.70
C THR A 63 18.56 13.46 -5.28
N GLY A 64 19.81 13.90 -5.10
CA GLY A 64 20.24 15.27 -5.35
C GLY A 64 19.79 16.28 -4.30
N ASP A 65 19.06 15.85 -3.25
CA ASP A 65 18.54 16.73 -2.19
C ASP A 65 19.28 16.54 -0.86
N LYS A 66 19.92 17.61 -0.38
CA LYS A 66 20.63 17.60 0.92
C LYS A 66 19.68 17.56 2.11
N MET A 67 18.43 17.98 1.93
CA MET A 67 17.40 17.91 2.97
C MET A 67 16.84 16.50 3.12
N PHE A 68 17.00 15.64 2.12
CA PHE A 68 16.43 14.30 2.09
C PHE A 68 16.72 13.48 3.33
N TYR A 69 17.98 13.42 3.76
CA TYR A 69 18.34 12.66 4.95
C TYR A 69 17.67 13.20 6.23
N ASN A 70 17.46 14.52 6.33
CA ASN A 70 16.79 15.10 7.49
C ASN A 70 15.29 14.83 7.47
N ASN A 71 14.65 14.91 6.31
CA ASN A 71 13.24 14.58 6.16
C ASN A 71 13.01 13.08 6.40
N LEU A 72 13.93 12.21 5.96
CA LEU A 72 13.87 10.77 6.24
C LEU A 72 13.94 10.45 7.74
N LYS A 73 14.70 11.23 8.52
CA LYS A 73 14.70 11.11 9.99
C LYS A 73 13.37 11.54 10.61
N GLU A 74 12.68 12.52 10.03
CA GLU A 74 11.36 12.93 10.50
C GLU A 74 10.33 11.84 10.19
N ILE A 75 10.32 11.28 8.97
CA ILE A 75 9.49 10.11 8.61
C ILE A 75 9.73 8.97 9.60
N SER A 76 10.99 8.61 9.85
CA SER A 76 11.33 7.56 10.83
C SER A 76 10.83 7.85 12.24
N LYS A 77 10.72 9.11 12.63
CA LYS A 77 10.22 9.54 13.95
C LYS A 77 8.69 9.52 13.98
N ASP A 78 8.04 9.86 12.89
CA ASP A 78 6.59 9.76 12.73
C ASP A 78 6.17 8.29 12.81
N GLU A 79 6.84 7.34 12.13
CA GLU A 79 6.54 5.91 12.27
C GLU A 79 6.72 5.37 13.69
N GLN A 80 7.75 5.84 14.40
CA GLN A 80 7.90 5.49 15.81
C GLN A 80 6.76 6.08 16.67
N THR A 81 6.25 7.25 16.29
CA THR A 81 5.13 7.91 16.97
C THR A 81 3.84 7.14 16.72
N HIS A 82 3.57 6.71 15.48
CA HIS A 82 2.45 5.84 15.12
C HIS A 82 2.46 4.53 15.91
N VAL A 83 3.61 3.83 15.97
CA VAL A 83 3.78 2.61 16.78
C VAL A 83 3.42 2.86 18.25
N THR A 84 3.92 3.97 18.83
CA THR A 84 3.68 4.31 20.23
C THR A 84 2.20 4.61 20.47
N PHE A 85 1.60 5.38 19.58
CA PHE A 85 0.20 5.77 19.64
C PHE A 85 -0.73 4.54 19.60
N LEU A 86 -0.57 3.67 18.59
CA LEU A 86 -1.41 2.48 18.43
C LEU A 86 -1.20 1.48 19.57
N SER A 87 0.05 1.29 20.03
CA SER A 87 0.34 0.42 21.18
C SER A 87 -0.35 0.92 22.46
N GLY A 88 -0.35 2.24 22.67
CA GLY A 88 -1.05 2.89 23.77
C GLY A 88 -2.57 2.72 23.66
N ALA A 89 -3.13 2.95 22.47
CA ALA A 89 -4.56 2.81 22.22
C ALA A 89 -5.06 1.37 22.46
N LEU A 90 -4.32 0.36 21.97
CA LEU A 90 -4.61 -1.05 22.20
C LEU A 90 -4.56 -1.41 23.69
N THR A 91 -3.50 -0.98 24.39
CA THR A 91 -3.35 -1.19 25.84
C THR A 91 -4.51 -0.58 26.63
N ALA A 92 -4.89 0.67 26.30
CA ALA A 92 -6.00 1.36 26.93
C ALA A 92 -7.36 0.68 26.66
N ALA A 93 -7.50 0.03 25.50
CA ALA A 93 -8.66 -0.78 25.14
C ALA A 93 -8.65 -2.18 25.77
N GLY A 94 -7.62 -2.54 26.56
CA GLY A 94 -7.47 -3.89 27.14
C GLY A 94 -7.13 -4.96 26.10
N VAL A 95 -6.63 -4.55 24.93
CA VAL A 95 -6.21 -5.45 23.84
C VAL A 95 -4.69 -5.54 23.86
N THR A 96 -4.13 -6.75 23.80
CA THR A 96 -2.68 -6.95 23.73
C THR A 96 -2.12 -6.36 22.43
N PRO A 97 -1.16 -5.41 22.49
CA PRO A 97 -0.52 -4.88 21.29
C PRO A 97 0.49 -5.87 20.69
N THR A 98 0.43 -6.03 19.37
CA THR A 98 1.42 -6.80 18.61
C THR A 98 2.82 -6.21 18.79
N GLN A 99 3.81 -7.10 18.91
CA GLN A 99 5.22 -6.75 19.05
C GLN A 99 5.91 -6.78 17.67
N PRO A 100 7.02 -6.04 17.49
CA PRO A 100 7.72 -6.01 16.21
C PRO A 100 8.22 -7.40 15.82
N CYS A 101 8.13 -7.70 14.52
CA CYS A 101 8.67 -8.91 13.93
C CYS A 101 10.16 -8.73 13.58
N THR A 102 10.78 -9.80 13.09
CA THR A 102 12.07 -9.73 12.40
C THR A 102 11.84 -9.54 10.91
N TYR A 103 12.55 -8.58 10.31
CA TYR A 103 12.33 -8.16 8.91
C TYR A 103 13.55 -8.35 8.03
N SER A 104 13.31 -8.41 6.71
CA SER A 104 14.36 -8.38 5.69
C SER A 104 13.85 -7.63 4.47
N PHE A 105 14.42 -6.45 4.21
CA PHE A 105 13.96 -5.54 3.17
C PHE A 105 14.70 -5.69 1.85
N GLY A 106 15.95 -6.20 1.88
CA GLY A 106 16.70 -6.52 0.67
C GLY A 106 17.27 -5.31 -0.10
N PHE A 107 17.17 -4.09 0.43
CA PHE A 107 17.89 -2.93 -0.11
C PHE A 107 19.41 -3.12 0.07
N LYS A 108 20.18 -2.54 -0.86
CA LYS A 108 21.65 -2.60 -0.88
C LYS A 108 22.29 -1.22 -0.89
N ASP A 109 21.55 -0.22 -1.30
CA ASP A 109 21.97 1.17 -1.49
C ASP A 109 20.78 2.12 -1.34
N ALA A 110 21.04 3.43 -1.38
CA ALA A 110 20.01 4.46 -1.26
C ALA A 110 18.92 4.37 -2.36
N SER A 111 19.28 3.93 -3.57
CA SER A 111 18.34 3.83 -4.69
C SER A 111 17.34 2.68 -4.48
N THR A 112 17.84 1.50 -4.13
CA THR A 112 17.00 0.34 -3.80
C THR A 112 16.19 0.57 -2.52
N PHE A 113 16.72 1.31 -1.54
CA PHE A 113 15.97 1.77 -0.38
C PHE A 113 14.81 2.68 -0.79
N LEU A 114 15.07 3.72 -1.60
CA LEU A 114 14.05 4.66 -2.07
C LEU A 114 12.91 3.99 -2.82
N ALA A 115 13.24 2.98 -3.64
CA ALA A 115 12.23 2.20 -4.36
C ALA A 115 11.33 1.41 -3.40
N ILE A 116 11.90 0.80 -2.37
CA ILE A 116 11.11 0.07 -1.34
C ILE A 116 10.31 1.04 -0.48
N ALA A 117 10.91 2.17 -0.07
CA ALA A 117 10.23 3.19 0.71
C ALA A 117 8.98 3.70 0.00
N ASN A 118 9.09 4.00 -1.29
CA ASN A 118 7.95 4.43 -2.11
C ASN A 118 6.83 3.39 -2.15
N VAL A 119 7.20 2.10 -2.19
CA VAL A 119 6.23 1.00 -2.12
C VAL A 119 5.55 0.93 -0.77
N LEU A 120 6.31 0.94 0.32
CA LEU A 120 5.79 0.81 1.67
C LEU A 120 4.81 1.95 2.00
N GLU A 121 5.19 3.21 1.81
CA GLU A 121 4.29 4.35 2.11
C GLU A 121 2.99 4.30 1.29
N GLY A 122 3.06 3.92 0.01
CA GLY A 122 1.84 3.76 -0.79
C GLY A 122 0.96 2.61 -0.27
N VAL A 123 1.57 1.54 0.25
CA VAL A 123 0.85 0.46 0.94
C VAL A 123 0.26 0.93 2.26
N GLY A 124 0.97 1.75 3.05
CA GLY A 124 0.46 2.40 4.26
C GLY A 124 -0.81 3.22 3.98
N VAL A 125 -0.75 4.09 2.96
CA VAL A 125 -1.93 4.85 2.47
C VAL A 125 -3.10 3.92 2.14
N SER A 126 -2.84 2.89 1.33
CA SER A 126 -3.86 1.94 0.87
C SER A 126 -4.46 1.13 2.03
N ALA A 127 -3.64 0.81 3.03
CA ALA A 127 -4.04 0.06 4.23
C ALA A 127 -4.97 0.87 5.13
N TYR A 128 -4.58 2.11 5.46
CA TYR A 128 -5.43 2.97 6.29
C TYR A 128 -6.74 3.32 5.59
N LEU A 129 -6.68 3.65 4.30
CA LEU A 129 -7.88 3.97 3.52
C LEU A 129 -8.82 2.76 3.41
N GLY A 130 -8.27 1.57 3.11
CA GLY A 130 -9.02 0.32 3.00
C GLY A 130 -9.62 -0.16 4.32
N ALA A 131 -8.91 0.06 5.44
CA ALA A 131 -9.35 -0.28 6.78
C ALA A 131 -10.44 0.66 7.32
N ALA A 132 -10.46 1.93 6.88
CA ALA A 132 -11.32 2.98 7.44
C ALA A 132 -12.81 2.59 7.50
N ARG A 133 -13.32 1.89 6.47
CA ARG A 133 -14.72 1.43 6.41
C ARG A 133 -15.08 0.36 7.45
N TYR A 134 -14.09 -0.31 8.03
CA TYR A 134 -14.30 -1.37 9.02
C TYR A 134 -14.16 -0.88 10.47
N ILE A 135 -13.64 0.35 10.68
CA ILE A 135 -13.49 0.93 12.01
C ILE A 135 -14.85 1.38 12.55
N MET A 136 -15.27 0.79 13.66
CA MET A 136 -16.57 1.06 14.30
C MET A 136 -16.50 2.28 15.21
N ASN A 137 -15.46 2.39 16.03
CA ASN A 137 -15.24 3.51 16.93
C ASN A 137 -14.81 4.77 16.16
N LYS A 138 -15.56 5.86 16.31
CA LYS A 138 -15.33 7.12 15.59
C LYS A 138 -14.06 7.85 16.03
N ASP A 139 -13.62 7.66 17.25
CA ASP A 139 -12.36 8.21 17.73
C ASP A 139 -11.18 7.49 17.06
N TYR A 140 -11.27 6.16 16.93
CA TYR A 140 -10.27 5.39 16.18
C TYR A 140 -10.28 5.70 14.69
N LEU A 141 -11.46 5.91 14.11
CA LEU A 141 -11.56 6.32 12.70
C LEU A 141 -10.91 7.70 12.48
N THR A 142 -11.13 8.64 13.39
CA THR A 142 -10.51 9.98 13.33
C THR A 142 -9.00 9.88 13.48
N ALA A 143 -8.52 9.06 14.42
CA ALA A 143 -7.10 8.81 14.59
C ALA A 143 -6.46 8.16 13.36
N ALA A 144 -7.07 7.11 12.81
CA ALA A 144 -6.62 6.46 11.57
C ALA A 144 -6.60 7.45 10.39
N GLY A 145 -7.61 8.32 10.29
CA GLY A 145 -7.63 9.40 9.30
C GLY A 145 -6.49 10.40 9.47
N SER A 146 -6.06 10.69 10.70
CA SER A 146 -4.91 11.56 10.94
C SER A 146 -3.60 10.92 10.46
N ILE A 147 -3.40 9.62 10.70
CA ILE A 147 -2.23 8.86 10.24
C ILE A 147 -2.23 8.78 8.72
N LEU A 148 -3.35 8.41 8.09
CA LEU A 148 -3.49 8.35 6.63
C LEU A 148 -3.01 9.63 5.92
N THR A 149 -3.29 10.81 6.47
CA THR A 149 -2.84 12.07 5.86
C THR A 149 -1.34 12.31 5.98
N VAL A 150 -0.67 11.69 6.95
CA VAL A 150 0.78 11.73 7.14
C VAL A 150 1.44 10.74 6.18
N GLU A 151 0.96 9.49 6.12
CA GLU A 151 1.37 8.48 5.13
C GLU A 151 1.32 9.03 3.70
N ALA A 152 0.24 9.75 3.35
CA ALA A 152 0.10 10.35 2.03
C ALA A 152 1.17 11.41 1.75
N ARG A 153 1.61 12.18 2.76
CA ARG A 153 2.69 13.17 2.61
C ARG A 153 4.04 12.50 2.49
N HIS A 154 4.29 11.42 3.25
CA HIS A 154 5.49 10.61 3.13
C HIS A 154 5.59 10.01 1.73
N SER A 155 4.52 9.36 1.26
CA SER A 155 4.42 8.81 -0.09
C SER A 155 4.69 9.87 -1.16
N ALA A 156 4.02 11.03 -1.10
CA ALA A 156 4.25 12.13 -2.03
C ALA A 156 5.71 12.60 -2.03
N TYR A 157 6.32 12.76 -0.86
CA TYR A 157 7.71 13.18 -0.72
C TYR A 157 8.69 12.16 -1.34
N LEU A 158 8.48 10.87 -1.07
CA LEU A 158 9.33 9.81 -1.62
C LEU A 158 9.18 9.68 -3.14
N ARG A 159 7.96 9.89 -3.67
CA ARG A 159 7.70 9.89 -5.12
C ARG A 159 8.50 10.96 -5.84
N GLU A 160 8.50 12.19 -5.31
CA GLU A 160 9.26 13.31 -5.89
C GLU A 160 10.78 13.06 -5.86
N ASN A 161 11.26 12.34 -4.83
CA ASN A 161 12.68 12.03 -4.64
C ASN A 161 13.15 10.73 -5.33
N GLN A 162 12.30 10.09 -6.13
CA GLN A 162 12.72 8.98 -6.98
C GLN A 162 13.68 9.46 -8.09
N SER A 163 14.41 8.52 -8.70
CA SER A 163 15.24 8.79 -9.88
C SER A 163 14.87 7.81 -11.00
N PRO A 164 14.15 8.25 -12.06
CA PRO A 164 13.65 9.62 -12.27
C PRO A 164 12.54 10.00 -11.27
N ALA A 165 12.41 11.31 -11.02
CA ALA A 165 11.37 11.86 -10.16
C ALA A 165 9.97 11.47 -10.68
N GLN A 166 9.09 11.11 -9.77
CA GLN A 166 7.71 10.76 -10.08
C GLN A 166 6.75 11.80 -9.47
N SER A 167 5.55 11.95 -10.04
CA SER A 167 4.57 12.95 -9.57
C SER A 167 4.20 12.77 -8.09
N PRO A 168 4.36 13.75 -7.19
CA PRO A 168 3.91 13.61 -5.80
C PRO A 168 2.39 13.44 -5.66
N PHE A 169 1.61 13.68 -6.71
CA PHE A 169 0.15 13.57 -6.76
C PHE A 169 -0.27 12.87 -8.07
N PRO A 170 -0.02 11.56 -8.22
CA PRO A 170 -0.21 10.89 -9.50
C PRO A 170 -1.70 10.77 -9.90
N ALA A 171 -2.60 10.69 -8.93
CA ALA A 171 -4.04 10.58 -9.15
C ALA A 171 -4.83 11.43 -8.14
N ALA A 172 -6.12 11.66 -8.44
CA ALA A 172 -7.02 12.41 -7.57
C ALA A 172 -7.57 11.58 -6.39
N PHE A 173 -7.44 10.26 -6.44
CA PHE A 173 -7.95 9.33 -5.44
C PHE A 173 -6.92 8.23 -5.18
N ASP A 174 -6.60 7.96 -3.93
CA ASP A 174 -5.78 6.80 -3.56
C ASP A 174 -6.57 5.50 -3.67
N ILE A 175 -5.86 4.37 -3.79
CA ILE A 175 -6.44 3.06 -4.03
C ILE A 175 -6.58 2.33 -2.69
N PRO A 176 -7.80 2.11 -2.17
CA PRO A 176 -7.96 1.27 -0.99
C PRO A 176 -7.70 -0.19 -1.35
N LEU A 177 -6.93 -0.88 -0.52
CA LEU A 177 -6.76 -2.34 -0.59
C LEU A 177 -7.49 -3.02 0.55
N ASP A 178 -7.83 -4.30 0.39
CA ASP A 178 -8.32 -5.11 1.49
C ASP A 178 -7.19 -5.59 2.42
N PHE A 179 -7.57 -6.24 3.53
CA PHE A 179 -6.61 -6.66 4.54
C PHE A 179 -5.62 -7.73 4.04
N ASP A 180 -6.07 -8.66 3.21
CA ASP A 180 -5.25 -9.76 2.69
C ASP A 180 -4.30 -9.26 1.60
N GLU A 181 -4.77 -8.35 0.75
CA GLU A 181 -3.97 -7.68 -0.27
C GLU A 181 -2.80 -6.91 0.33
N VAL A 182 -3.07 -6.06 1.34
CA VAL A 182 -2.01 -5.33 2.06
C VAL A 182 -1.10 -6.28 2.81
N TYR A 183 -1.67 -7.27 3.53
CA TYR A 183 -0.85 -8.20 4.30
C TYR A 183 0.06 -9.03 3.40
N SER A 184 -0.38 -9.37 2.18
CA SER A 184 0.44 -10.04 1.17
C SER A 184 1.66 -9.18 0.78
N LEU A 185 1.47 -7.87 0.64
CA LEU A 185 2.54 -6.91 0.34
C LEU A 185 3.50 -6.69 1.51
N ALA A 186 3.01 -6.77 2.75
CA ALA A 186 3.85 -6.69 3.95
C ALA A 186 4.62 -7.99 4.24
N ALA A 187 3.96 -9.14 4.08
CA ALA A 187 4.45 -10.46 4.50
C ALA A 187 5.75 -10.87 3.82
N GLN A 188 6.01 -10.39 2.60
CA GLN A 188 7.26 -10.61 1.88
C GLN A 188 8.50 -10.06 2.62
N PHE A 189 8.34 -9.07 3.49
CA PHE A 189 9.42 -8.52 4.31
C PHE A 189 9.52 -9.15 5.71
N ILE A 190 8.52 -9.93 6.14
CA ILE A 190 8.44 -10.51 7.48
C ILE A 190 9.13 -11.89 7.49
N LYS A 191 10.13 -12.08 8.35
CA LYS A 191 10.81 -13.38 8.55
C LYS A 191 10.16 -14.21 9.64
N SER A 192 9.87 -13.60 10.78
CA SER A 192 9.23 -14.25 11.92
C SER A 192 8.67 -13.21 12.87
N CYS A 193 7.59 -13.54 13.58
CA CYS A 193 6.99 -12.69 14.60
C CYS A 193 6.95 -13.43 15.94
N PRO A 194 6.97 -12.72 17.08
CA PRO A 194 6.75 -13.33 18.38
C PRO A 194 5.46 -14.16 18.44
N ALA A 195 5.53 -15.37 18.99
CA ALA A 195 4.37 -16.26 19.11
C ALA A 195 3.28 -15.70 20.06
N SER A 196 3.63 -14.70 20.87
CA SER A 196 2.71 -13.94 21.72
C SER A 196 1.86 -12.93 20.95
N ASN A 197 2.19 -12.62 19.69
CA ASN A 197 1.41 -11.67 18.92
C ASN A 197 0.00 -12.21 18.67
N PRO A 198 -1.03 -11.35 18.75
CA PRO A 198 -2.39 -11.75 18.42
C PRO A 198 -2.45 -12.20 16.95
N LYS A 199 -3.21 -13.26 16.68
CA LYS A 199 -3.42 -13.73 15.31
C LYS A 199 -4.33 -12.76 14.57
N LEU A 200 -3.85 -12.25 13.44
CA LEU A 200 -4.65 -11.46 12.51
C LEU A 200 -5.44 -12.41 11.59
N PRO A 201 -6.71 -12.09 11.27
CA PRO A 201 -7.52 -12.86 10.33
C PRO A 201 -7.17 -12.50 8.88
N VAL A 202 -5.89 -12.64 8.53
CA VAL A 202 -5.35 -12.28 7.21
C VAL A 202 -4.60 -13.45 6.59
N VAL A 203 -4.64 -13.51 5.26
CA VAL A 203 -3.93 -14.52 4.46
C VAL A 203 -2.98 -13.82 3.51
N ALA A 204 -1.72 -14.26 3.48
CA ALA A 204 -0.76 -13.81 2.48
C ALA A 204 -0.90 -14.66 1.22
N PHE A 205 -1.27 -14.04 0.12
CA PHE A 205 -1.27 -14.63 -1.20
C PHE A 205 0.16 -14.84 -1.72
N PRO A 206 0.37 -15.74 -2.71
CA PRO A 206 1.64 -15.87 -3.40
C PRO A 206 2.12 -14.54 -4.00
N ALA A 207 3.32 -14.10 -3.62
CA ALA A 207 3.95 -12.90 -4.13
C ALA A 207 4.24 -12.98 -5.63
N ILE A 208 4.24 -11.83 -6.29
CA ILE A 208 4.49 -11.66 -7.71
C ILE A 208 5.67 -10.71 -7.91
N THR A 209 6.67 -11.14 -8.66
CA THR A 209 7.74 -10.27 -9.16
C THR A 209 7.37 -9.76 -10.54
N VAL A 210 7.45 -8.44 -10.75
CA VAL A 210 7.13 -7.80 -12.04
C VAL A 210 8.41 -7.40 -12.78
N SER A 211 8.41 -7.56 -14.10
CA SER A 211 9.49 -7.06 -14.97
C SER A 211 8.95 -6.53 -16.31
N PRO A 212 9.62 -5.53 -16.93
CA PRO A 212 10.74 -4.77 -16.39
C PRO A 212 10.30 -3.90 -15.19
N ALA A 213 11.25 -3.57 -14.32
CA ALA A 213 11.03 -2.57 -13.27
C ALA A 213 10.95 -1.17 -13.89
N GLY A 214 10.22 -0.26 -13.26
CA GLY A 214 10.07 1.12 -13.70
C GLY A 214 8.61 1.57 -13.77
N VAL A 215 8.38 2.67 -14.49
CA VAL A 215 7.05 3.24 -14.71
C VAL A 215 6.50 2.71 -16.04
N ALA A 216 5.42 1.94 -15.98
CA ALA A 216 4.70 1.41 -17.12
C ALA A 216 3.65 2.40 -17.63
N LYS A 217 3.18 2.22 -18.86
CA LYS A 217 2.04 2.97 -19.41
C LYS A 217 1.01 2.01 -20.00
N PRO A 218 -0.24 2.45 -20.21
CA PRO A 218 -1.25 1.66 -20.90
C PRO A 218 -0.75 1.05 -22.22
N GLY A 219 -0.99 -0.24 -22.40
CA GLY A 219 -0.52 -1.03 -23.53
C GLY A 219 0.84 -1.71 -23.34
N ASP A 220 1.62 -1.33 -22.33
CA ASP A 220 2.86 -2.04 -22.00
C ASP A 220 2.57 -3.49 -21.56
N LYS A 221 3.48 -4.40 -21.90
CA LYS A 221 3.43 -5.80 -21.51
C LYS A 221 4.40 -6.03 -20.36
N LEU A 222 3.86 -6.45 -19.22
CA LEU A 222 4.62 -6.75 -18.03
C LEU A 222 4.68 -8.26 -17.81
N SER A 223 5.85 -8.77 -17.50
CA SER A 223 6.07 -10.17 -17.11
C SER A 223 5.90 -10.31 -15.60
N PHE A 224 5.02 -11.21 -15.20
CA PHE A 224 4.64 -11.50 -13.83
C PHE A 224 5.14 -12.91 -13.49
N THR A 225 6.07 -13.01 -12.55
CA THR A 225 6.59 -14.28 -12.04
C THR A 225 6.05 -14.54 -10.63
N VAL A 226 5.18 -15.54 -10.49
CA VAL A 226 4.54 -15.91 -9.22
C VAL A 226 5.45 -16.85 -8.43
N ALA A 227 5.58 -16.61 -7.12
CA ALA A 227 6.43 -17.42 -6.24
C ALA A 227 6.04 -18.92 -6.23
N LYS A 228 4.74 -19.21 -6.36
CA LYS A 228 4.17 -20.56 -6.41
C LYS A 228 3.33 -20.70 -7.68
N SER A 229 3.32 -21.90 -8.28
CA SER A 229 2.50 -22.15 -9.47
C SER A 229 1.02 -22.02 -9.11
N VAL A 230 0.28 -21.25 -9.89
CA VAL A 230 -1.16 -21.02 -9.74
C VAL A 230 -1.86 -21.23 -11.08
N ASP A 231 -3.18 -21.40 -11.06
CA ASP A 231 -4.01 -21.45 -12.26
C ASP A 231 -4.82 -20.14 -12.39
N ALA A 232 -4.15 -19.07 -12.80
CA ALA A 232 -4.80 -17.77 -12.99
C ALA A 232 -5.52 -17.72 -14.34
N LYS A 233 -6.76 -17.24 -14.34
CA LYS A 233 -7.61 -17.07 -15.53
C LYS A 233 -7.83 -15.62 -15.89
N ALA A 234 -7.68 -14.69 -14.95
CA ALA A 234 -7.77 -13.26 -15.20
C ALA A 234 -6.77 -12.46 -14.35
N ALA A 235 -6.49 -11.24 -14.80
CA ALA A 235 -5.71 -10.25 -14.08
C ALA A 235 -6.54 -8.97 -13.92
N TYR A 236 -6.42 -8.32 -12.77
CA TYR A 236 -7.11 -7.07 -12.47
C TYR A 236 -6.17 -6.07 -11.87
N PHE A 237 -6.27 -4.83 -12.35
CA PHE A 237 -5.71 -3.64 -11.75
C PHE A 237 -6.72 -3.11 -10.75
N ILE A 238 -6.37 -3.04 -9.47
CA ILE A 238 -7.23 -2.48 -8.42
C ILE A 238 -7.14 -0.97 -8.53
N THR A 239 -8.30 -0.29 -8.66
CA THR A 239 -8.36 1.17 -8.76
C THR A 239 -9.36 1.73 -7.75
N SER A 240 -9.29 3.03 -7.47
CA SER A 240 -10.24 3.74 -6.61
C SER A 240 -11.70 3.64 -7.07
N MET A 241 -11.93 3.46 -8.38
CA MET A 241 -13.26 3.33 -9.00
C MET A 241 -13.71 1.89 -9.18
N GLY A 242 -12.92 0.92 -8.68
CA GLY A 242 -13.15 -0.51 -8.81
C GLY A 242 -12.16 -1.20 -9.75
N PRO A 243 -12.10 -2.54 -9.71
CA PRO A 243 -11.09 -3.31 -10.44
C PRO A 243 -11.29 -3.25 -11.95
N VAL A 244 -10.20 -3.03 -12.68
CA VAL A 244 -10.14 -2.99 -14.15
C VAL A 244 -9.48 -4.25 -14.67
N SER A 245 -10.17 -4.99 -15.54
CA SER A 245 -9.61 -6.20 -16.15
C SER A 245 -8.44 -5.86 -17.08
N ALA A 246 -7.39 -6.67 -17.00
CA ALA A 246 -6.23 -6.63 -17.88
C ALA A 246 -6.15 -7.90 -18.73
N GLN A 247 -5.57 -7.78 -19.93
CA GLN A 247 -5.29 -8.95 -20.76
C GLN A 247 -4.20 -9.79 -20.09
N LEU A 248 -4.49 -11.07 -19.90
CA LEU A 248 -3.59 -12.05 -19.29
C LEU A 248 -3.26 -13.14 -20.31
N SER A 249 -2.00 -13.56 -20.33
CA SER A 249 -1.56 -14.78 -21.01
C SER A 249 -0.46 -15.45 -20.18
N GLY A 250 -0.16 -16.72 -20.48
CA GLY A 250 0.79 -17.51 -19.70
C GLY A 250 0.10 -18.50 -18.76
N SER A 251 0.88 -19.19 -17.93
CA SER A 251 0.38 -20.25 -17.05
C SER A 251 1.39 -20.61 -15.97
N GLY A 252 0.89 -21.25 -14.91
CA GLY A 252 1.74 -21.78 -13.84
C GLY A 252 2.37 -20.66 -13.03
N LYS A 253 3.66 -20.38 -13.25
CA LYS A 253 4.38 -19.30 -12.56
C LYS A 253 4.57 -18.07 -13.42
N ASP A 254 4.47 -18.18 -14.73
CA ASP A 254 4.90 -17.14 -15.66
C ASP A 254 3.70 -16.62 -16.45
N TYR A 255 3.40 -15.35 -16.22
CA TYR A 255 2.29 -14.65 -16.85
C TYR A 255 2.77 -13.38 -17.54
N THR A 256 2.06 -12.97 -18.59
CA THR A 256 2.19 -11.64 -19.19
C THR A 256 0.87 -10.91 -19.02
N VAL A 257 0.95 -9.72 -18.43
CA VAL A 257 -0.18 -8.83 -18.18
C VAL A 257 0.00 -7.55 -19.00
N VAL A 258 -1.04 -7.15 -19.73
CA VAL A 258 -1.04 -5.88 -20.47
C VAL A 258 -1.66 -4.79 -19.61
N VAL A 259 -0.95 -3.68 -19.41
CA VAL A 259 -1.47 -2.53 -18.65
C VAL A 259 -2.73 -1.99 -19.35
N PRO A 260 -3.91 -2.01 -18.70
CA PRO A 260 -5.15 -1.56 -19.32
C PRO A 260 -5.22 -0.03 -19.42
N SER A 261 -6.04 0.49 -20.33
CA SER A 261 -6.26 1.94 -20.46
C SER A 261 -6.98 2.57 -19.26
N GLY A 262 -7.59 1.74 -18.40
CA GLY A 262 -8.22 2.17 -17.15
C GLY A 262 -7.32 2.04 -15.92
N ALA A 263 -6.05 1.68 -16.08
CA ALA A 263 -5.09 1.70 -14.96
C ALA A 263 -4.96 3.13 -14.43
N GLN A 264 -4.91 3.27 -13.11
CA GLN A 264 -4.74 4.57 -12.49
C GLN A 264 -3.24 4.95 -12.48
N PRO A 265 -2.87 6.23 -12.72
CA PRO A 265 -1.49 6.66 -12.57
C PRO A 265 -1.05 6.58 -11.10
N GLY A 266 0.23 6.30 -10.88
CA GLY A 266 0.82 6.19 -9.55
C GLY A 266 1.20 4.77 -9.18
N GLN A 267 1.10 4.46 -7.88
CA GLN A 267 1.33 3.12 -7.39
C GLN A 267 0.07 2.29 -7.52
N GLU A 268 0.10 1.33 -8.45
CA GLU A 268 -1.02 0.49 -8.84
C GLU A 268 -0.82 -0.94 -8.32
N TYR A 269 -1.92 -1.63 -8.07
CA TYR A 269 -1.92 -2.97 -7.50
C TYR A 269 -2.59 -3.96 -8.44
N VAL A 270 -1.91 -5.06 -8.76
CA VAL A 270 -2.38 -6.03 -9.76
C VAL A 270 -2.51 -7.42 -9.14
N VAL A 271 -3.72 -7.97 -9.16
CA VAL A 271 -4.01 -9.32 -8.66
C VAL A 271 -4.31 -10.29 -9.79
N LEU A 272 -3.97 -11.56 -9.58
CA LEU A 272 -4.34 -12.66 -10.45
C LEU A 272 -5.45 -13.48 -9.79
N THR A 273 -6.47 -13.84 -10.56
CA THR A 273 -7.68 -14.53 -10.06
C THR A 273 -7.93 -15.84 -10.80
N LYS A 274 -8.60 -16.79 -10.14
CA LYS A 274 -8.95 -18.12 -10.69
C LYS A 274 -10.11 -18.11 -11.70
N ASP A 275 -10.79 -16.97 -11.85
CA ASP A 275 -11.94 -16.78 -12.72
C ASP A 275 -12.04 -15.32 -13.18
N SER A 276 -13.00 -14.98 -14.03
CA SER A 276 -13.22 -13.61 -14.53
C SER A 276 -14.21 -12.80 -13.69
N ASN A 277 -14.47 -13.20 -12.44
CA ASN A 277 -15.28 -12.40 -11.52
C ASN A 277 -14.43 -11.27 -10.94
N LYS A 278 -15.09 -10.27 -10.34
CA LYS A 278 -14.39 -9.20 -9.61
C LYS A 278 -13.49 -9.82 -8.53
N PRO A 279 -12.27 -9.29 -8.32
CA PRO A 279 -11.39 -9.75 -7.26
C PRO A 279 -12.03 -9.70 -5.87
N THR A 280 -11.79 -10.75 -5.10
CA THR A 280 -12.13 -10.97 -3.70
C THR A 280 -11.08 -11.92 -3.09
N ASP A 281 -10.94 -11.96 -1.77
CA ASP A 281 -10.01 -12.87 -1.09
C ASP A 281 -10.22 -14.33 -1.52
N ASP A 282 -11.47 -14.72 -1.84
CA ASP A 282 -11.84 -16.09 -2.22
C ASP A 282 -11.37 -16.51 -3.62
N ASN A 283 -11.21 -15.56 -4.55
CA ASN A 283 -10.84 -15.86 -5.93
C ASN A 283 -9.45 -15.35 -6.35
N ILE A 284 -8.80 -14.50 -5.55
CA ILE A 284 -7.40 -14.14 -5.73
C ILE A 284 -6.51 -15.36 -5.51
N VAL A 285 -5.64 -15.63 -6.47
CA VAL A 285 -4.67 -16.73 -6.42
C VAL A 285 -3.22 -16.26 -6.27
N ALA A 286 -2.93 -15.01 -6.59
CA ALA A 286 -1.63 -14.38 -6.38
C ALA A 286 -1.72 -12.85 -6.41
N GLY A 287 -0.74 -12.20 -5.79
CA GLY A 287 -0.61 -10.75 -5.72
C GLY A 287 -1.09 -10.16 -4.39
N PRO A 288 -1.33 -8.84 -4.32
CA PRO A 288 -1.08 -7.89 -5.39
C PRO A 288 0.41 -7.81 -5.78
N ALA A 289 0.65 -7.59 -7.06
CA ALA A 289 1.91 -7.08 -7.56
C ALA A 289 1.85 -5.55 -7.54
N VAL A 290 2.95 -4.88 -7.21
CA VAL A 290 3.03 -3.42 -7.25
C VAL A 290 3.60 -2.98 -8.60
N VAL A 291 2.91 -2.08 -9.29
CA VAL A 291 3.30 -1.52 -10.59
C VAL A 291 3.23 0.00 -10.51
N GLN A 292 4.28 0.70 -10.95
CA GLN A 292 4.18 2.16 -11.14
C GLN A 292 3.61 2.43 -12.52
N VAL A 293 2.59 3.28 -12.62
CA VAL A 293 1.92 3.65 -13.87
C VAL A 293 2.03 5.16 -14.11
N ALA A 294 2.34 5.55 -15.36
CA ALA A 294 2.47 6.94 -15.81
C ALA A 294 1.13 7.64 -16.02
#